data_AF-A0A9D7IV08-F1
#
_entry.id   AF-A0A9D7IV08-F1
#
_cell.length_a   1.000
_cell.length_b   1.000
_cell.length_c   1.000
_cell.angle_alpha   90.00
_cell.angle_beta   90.00
_cell.angle_gamma   90.00
#
_symmetry.space_group_name_H-M   'P 1'
#
loop_
_entity.id
_entity.type
_entity.pdbx_description
1 polymer ?
#
loop_
_entity_poly.entity_id
_entity_poly.type
_entity_poly.pdbx_seq_one_letter_code
_entity_poly.pdbx_strand_id
1 'polypeptide(L)'
;MNKELLFLASPWSPPGRMKTTGSLIGGSLLPQWYATYADYFVKFLKGYDDGCASYAVTVQNEPGVDRAKEKDLRWHYPLMPLEIMNATSSATTWDRRAGLKTRIWCYDHNYNVSPKDDDPGIDYPRTILSDARAARFVDGVAFHVYAGLPDGMSTFHSQFPKTRFTSPKGRSLEYVEAVSWIDRLRNHASSYNAWVTICSTITETEQWPLSRRQNNSLTQSSLT
;
A
#
# COMPACT_ATOMS: atom_id res chain seq x y z
N MET A 1 -21.86 -12.75 9.84
CA MET A 1 -20.50 -12.30 9.45
C MET A 1 -19.61 -12.35 10.68
N ASN A 2 -18.36 -12.82 10.57
CA ASN A 2 -17.44 -12.87 11.71
C ASN A 2 -17.09 -11.43 12.13
N LYS A 3 -17.51 -11.03 13.33
CA LYS A 3 -17.34 -9.66 13.86
C LYS A 3 -15.91 -9.32 14.26
N GLU A 4 -15.01 -10.31 14.27
CA GLU A 4 -13.59 -10.12 14.58
C GLU A 4 -12.74 -9.88 13.32
N LEU A 5 -13.32 -9.98 12.12
CA LEU A 5 -12.62 -9.68 10.88
C LEU A 5 -12.27 -8.19 10.83
N LEU A 6 -10.99 -7.90 10.58
CA LEU A 6 -10.49 -6.55 10.40
C LEU A 6 -10.36 -6.26 8.90
N PHE A 7 -10.99 -5.19 8.45
CA PHE A 7 -10.94 -4.76 7.05
C PHE A 7 -9.91 -3.65 6.85
N LEU A 8 -9.03 -3.84 5.88
CA LEU A 8 -8.12 -2.82 5.37
C LEU A 8 -8.55 -2.43 3.96
N ALA A 9 -8.62 -1.14 3.66
CA ALA A 9 -8.87 -0.65 2.31
C ALA A 9 -7.77 0.30 1.82
N SER A 10 -7.46 0.24 0.53
CA SER A 10 -6.53 1.13 -0.14
C SER A 10 -7.09 1.50 -1.50
N PRO A 11 -7.11 2.76 -1.92
CA PRO A 11 -7.43 3.10 -3.30
C PRO A 11 -6.22 2.84 -4.20
N TRP A 12 -6.50 2.41 -5.43
CA TRP A 12 -5.49 2.32 -6.48
C TRP A 12 -5.37 3.64 -7.23
N SER A 13 -6.47 4.33 -7.48
CA SER A 13 -6.43 5.66 -8.09
C SER A 13 -7.64 6.50 -7.72
N PRO A 14 -7.49 7.83 -7.59
CA PRO A 14 -8.61 8.75 -7.62
C PRO A 14 -9.35 8.69 -8.97
N PRO A 15 -10.61 9.17 -9.04
CA PRO A 15 -11.29 9.39 -10.31
C PRO A 15 -10.45 10.24 -11.27
N GLY A 16 -10.41 9.87 -12.57
CA GLY A 16 -9.56 10.53 -13.57
C GLY A 16 -9.74 12.05 -13.64
N ARG A 17 -10.98 12.55 -13.50
CA ARG A 17 -11.29 13.99 -13.45
C ARG A 17 -10.60 14.76 -12.31
N MET A 18 -10.11 14.05 -11.29
CA MET A 18 -9.40 14.65 -10.17
C MET A 18 -7.89 14.76 -10.41
N LYS A 19 -7.40 14.23 -11.53
CA LYS A 19 -5.97 14.04 -11.80
C LYS A 19 -5.50 14.87 -12.99
N THR A 20 -4.21 15.19 -13.01
CA THR A 20 -3.55 15.93 -14.11
C THR A 20 -3.71 15.27 -15.48
N THR A 21 -3.84 13.95 -15.53
CA THR A 21 -3.96 13.17 -16.77
C THR A 21 -5.40 13.01 -17.26
N GLY A 22 -6.41 13.36 -16.46
CA GLY A 22 -7.80 13.03 -16.76
C GLY A 22 -8.12 11.52 -16.74
N SER A 23 -7.14 10.66 -16.41
CA SER A 23 -7.20 9.20 -16.50
C SER A 23 -7.01 8.53 -15.14
N LEU A 24 -7.50 7.30 -14.99
CA LEU A 24 -7.21 6.46 -13.82
C LEU A 24 -5.73 6.01 -13.76
N ILE A 25 -4.96 6.20 -14.83
CA ILE A 25 -3.57 5.75 -14.93
C ILE A 25 -2.62 6.95 -14.81
N GLY A 26 -1.64 6.84 -13.91
CA GLY A 26 -0.56 7.82 -13.71
C GLY A 26 -1.02 9.22 -13.30
N GLY A 27 -0.15 10.21 -13.45
CA GLY A 27 -0.45 11.60 -13.09
C GLY A 27 -0.53 11.85 -11.59
N SER A 28 -1.00 13.04 -11.21
CA SER A 28 -1.07 13.48 -9.82
C SER A 28 -2.46 14.02 -9.50
N LEU A 29 -2.89 13.89 -8.24
CA LEU A 29 -4.12 14.51 -7.76
C LEU A 29 -3.96 16.04 -7.85
N LEU A 30 -4.93 16.73 -8.43
CA LEU A 30 -4.86 18.19 -8.53
C LEU A 30 -5.24 18.83 -7.18
N PRO A 31 -4.56 19.92 -6.74
CA PRO A 31 -4.79 20.54 -5.43
C PRO A 31 -6.24 20.91 -5.13
N GLN A 32 -7.01 21.37 -6.13
CA GLN A 32 -8.42 21.71 -5.96
C GLN A 32 -9.30 20.53 -5.56
N TRP A 33 -8.84 19.30 -5.78
CA TRP A 33 -9.59 18.08 -5.46
C TRP A 33 -9.21 17.45 -4.13
N TYR A 34 -8.23 17.98 -3.39
CA TYR A 34 -7.77 17.37 -2.13
C TYR A 34 -8.90 17.22 -1.10
N ALA A 35 -9.65 18.29 -0.87
CA ALA A 35 -10.80 18.26 0.03
C ALA A 35 -11.88 17.27 -0.46
N THR A 36 -12.17 17.28 -1.77
CA THR A 36 -13.18 16.38 -2.34
C THR A 36 -12.74 14.91 -2.28
N TYR A 37 -11.45 14.63 -2.39
CA TYR A 37 -10.91 13.28 -2.31
C TYR A 37 -10.91 12.75 -0.87
N ALA A 38 -10.55 13.58 0.12
CA ALA A 38 -10.76 13.25 1.53
C ALA A 38 -12.25 13.02 1.84
N ASP A 39 -13.12 13.80 1.20
CA ASP A 39 -14.56 13.64 1.34
C ASP A 39 -15.08 12.31 0.78
N TYR A 40 -14.49 11.85 -0.32
CA TYR A 40 -14.75 10.56 -0.94
C TYR A 40 -14.43 9.41 0.01
N PHE A 41 -13.25 9.44 0.65
CA PHE A 41 -12.87 8.42 1.60
C PHE A 41 -13.82 8.28 2.77
N VAL A 42 -14.26 9.39 3.36
CA VAL A 42 -15.20 9.29 4.48
C VAL A 42 -16.59 8.84 4.03
N LYS A 43 -17.01 9.18 2.81
CA LYS A 43 -18.22 8.58 2.24
C LYS A 43 -18.06 7.08 2.04
N PHE A 44 -16.89 6.62 1.57
CA PHE A 44 -16.54 5.21 1.49
C PHE A 44 -16.63 4.55 2.87
N LEU A 45 -15.95 5.08 3.88
CA LEU A 45 -15.94 4.51 5.23
C LEU A 45 -17.34 4.43 5.85
N LYS A 46 -18.14 5.49 5.72
CA LYS A 46 -19.53 5.48 6.20
C LYS A 46 -20.41 4.50 5.42
N GLY A 47 -20.17 4.37 4.10
CA GLY A 47 -20.95 3.46 3.25
C GLY A 47 -20.72 1.99 3.55
N TYR A 48 -19.56 1.63 4.09
CA TYR A 48 -19.21 0.25 4.47
C TYR A 48 -19.32 0.00 5.99
N ASP A 49 -19.75 0.98 6.79
CA ASP A 49 -19.82 0.85 8.26
C ASP A 49 -20.78 -0.27 8.71
N ASP A 50 -21.84 -0.54 7.92
CA ASP A 50 -22.77 -1.63 8.20
C ASP A 50 -22.18 -2.98 7.78
N GLY A 51 -21.62 -3.69 8.76
CA GLY A 51 -21.11 -5.06 8.61
C GLY A 51 -19.68 -5.19 8.08
N CYS A 52 -19.12 -4.15 7.46
CA CYS A 52 -17.78 -4.16 6.83
C CYS A 52 -16.92 -2.95 7.22
N ALA A 53 -17.10 -2.41 8.43
CA ALA A 53 -16.38 -1.23 8.89
C ALA A 53 -14.86 -1.40 8.74
N SER A 54 -14.21 -0.47 8.04
CA SER A 54 -12.76 -0.52 7.86
C SER A 54 -12.05 -0.27 9.18
N TYR A 55 -11.23 -1.24 9.58
CA TYR A 55 -10.31 -1.13 10.70
C TYR A 55 -9.20 -0.11 10.39
N ALA A 56 -8.66 -0.17 9.17
CA ALA A 56 -7.63 0.74 8.70
C ALA A 56 -7.79 1.07 7.22
N VAL A 57 -7.17 2.16 6.78
CA VAL A 57 -7.00 2.53 5.38
C VAL A 57 -5.59 3.00 5.08
N THR A 58 -5.13 2.82 3.85
CA THR A 58 -3.97 3.56 3.31
C THR A 58 -4.45 4.64 2.36
N VAL A 59 -3.70 5.75 2.26
CA VAL A 59 -4.09 6.91 1.45
C VAL A 59 -3.99 6.61 -0.06
N GLN A 60 -3.07 5.73 -0.43
CA GLN A 60 -2.78 5.35 -1.81
C GLN A 60 -2.05 4.00 -1.79
N ASN A 61 -2.44 3.09 -2.68
CA ASN A 61 -1.70 1.86 -2.96
C ASN A 61 -0.42 2.22 -3.73
N GLU A 62 0.73 1.71 -3.30
CA GLU A 62 2.02 1.87 -3.98
C GLU A 62 2.35 3.34 -4.37
N PRO A 63 2.34 4.28 -3.41
CA PRO A 63 2.64 5.68 -3.67
C PRO A 63 4.10 5.83 -4.10
N GLY A 64 4.28 6.05 -5.40
CA GLY A 64 5.59 6.14 -6.05
C GLY A 64 5.51 5.57 -7.46
N VAL A 65 4.74 4.49 -7.62
CA VAL A 65 4.64 3.80 -8.90
C VAL A 65 3.77 4.58 -9.88
N ASP A 66 4.31 4.81 -11.08
CA ASP A 66 3.61 5.49 -12.16
C ASP A 66 3.46 4.58 -13.38
N ARG A 67 2.29 3.94 -13.47
CA ARG A 67 1.96 3.03 -14.57
C ARG A 67 1.85 3.71 -15.92
N ALA A 68 1.79 5.04 -15.99
CA ALA A 68 1.88 5.74 -17.28
C ALA A 68 3.30 5.70 -17.88
N LYS A 69 4.34 5.42 -17.07
CA LYS A 69 5.73 5.30 -17.53
C LYS A 69 6.09 3.91 -18.05
N GLU A 70 5.19 2.94 -17.91
CA GLU A 70 5.43 1.57 -18.34
C GLU A 70 5.52 1.49 -19.85
N LYS A 71 6.58 0.85 -20.35
CA LYS A 71 6.79 0.64 -21.80
C LYS A 71 5.81 -0.37 -22.38
N ASP A 72 5.42 -1.35 -21.58
CA ASP A 72 4.54 -2.43 -21.99
C ASP A 72 3.13 -2.16 -21.47
N LEU A 73 2.22 -1.87 -22.41
CA LEU A 73 0.85 -1.41 -22.14
C LEU A 73 0.03 -2.39 -21.31
N ARG A 74 0.43 -3.68 -21.24
CA ARG A 74 -0.23 -4.65 -20.37
C ARG A 74 -0.08 -4.31 -18.87
N TRP A 75 0.85 -3.42 -18.53
CA TRP A 75 1.05 -2.90 -17.17
C TRP A 75 0.34 -1.56 -16.93
N HIS A 76 -0.44 -1.06 -17.89
CA HIS A 76 -1.21 0.17 -17.75
C HIS A 76 -2.51 -0.12 -17.00
N TYR A 77 -2.43 -0.10 -15.67
CA TYR A 77 -3.59 -0.27 -14.78
C TYR A 77 -3.77 0.95 -13.86
N PRO A 78 -4.96 1.14 -13.26
CA PRO A 78 -5.21 2.26 -12.36
C PRO A 78 -4.18 2.36 -11.25
N LEU A 79 -3.43 3.45 -11.24
CA LEU A 79 -2.48 3.78 -10.20
C LEU A 79 -2.19 5.28 -10.24
N MET A 80 -1.77 5.86 -9.11
CA MET A 80 -1.33 7.24 -9.06
C MET A 80 -0.13 7.36 -8.12
N PRO A 81 1.02 7.89 -8.58
CA PRO A 81 2.06 8.32 -7.66
C PRO A 81 1.51 9.46 -6.80
N LEU A 82 1.59 9.32 -5.48
CA LEU A 82 1.18 10.36 -4.54
C LEU A 82 2.43 10.97 -3.92
N GLU A 83 2.74 12.22 -4.23
CA GLU A 83 3.87 12.92 -3.62
C GLU A 83 3.70 13.06 -2.10
N ILE A 84 4.82 13.07 -1.38
CA ILE A 84 4.85 13.09 0.09
C ILE A 84 4.09 14.28 0.69
N MET A 85 4.29 15.50 0.16
CA MET A 85 3.56 16.69 0.65
C MET A 85 2.05 16.58 0.42
N ASN A 86 1.64 15.90 -0.65
CA ASN A 86 0.24 15.67 -0.98
C ASN A 86 -0.35 14.59 -0.07
N ALA A 87 0.42 13.58 0.32
CA ALA A 87 0.00 12.59 1.31
C ALA A 87 -0.18 13.22 2.70
N THR A 88 0.76 14.07 3.13
CA THR A 88 0.66 14.81 4.40
C THR A 88 -0.55 15.74 4.42
N SER A 89 -0.73 16.57 3.39
CA SER A 89 -1.88 17.47 3.31
C SER A 89 -3.20 16.70 3.23
N SER A 90 -3.24 15.62 2.44
CA SER A 90 -4.40 14.73 2.39
C SER A 90 -4.70 14.17 3.78
N ALA A 91 -3.76 13.57 4.50
CA ALA A 91 -3.97 13.10 5.87
C ALA A 91 -4.53 14.21 6.78
N THR A 92 -4.01 15.45 6.67
CA THR A 92 -4.50 16.58 7.48
C THR A 92 -5.93 17.01 7.18
N THR A 93 -6.44 16.71 5.98
CA THR A 93 -7.83 17.03 5.62
C THR A 93 -8.85 16.08 6.24
N TRP A 94 -8.43 14.91 6.75
CA TRP A 94 -9.34 13.93 7.37
C TRP A 94 -9.78 14.31 8.79
N ASP A 95 -8.98 15.09 9.53
CA ASP A 95 -9.33 15.58 10.88
C ASP A 95 -10.62 16.39 10.88
N ARG A 96 -10.99 16.96 9.72
CA ARG A 96 -12.23 17.73 9.59
C ARG A 96 -13.49 16.87 9.57
N ARG A 97 -13.39 15.54 9.72
CA ARG A 97 -14.54 14.62 9.65
C ARG A 97 -14.74 13.87 10.96
N ALA A 98 -15.63 14.43 11.76
CA ALA A 98 -16.05 13.97 13.07
C ALA A 98 -16.42 12.48 13.14
N GLY A 99 -15.74 11.74 14.04
CA GLY A 99 -16.23 10.49 14.62
C GLY A 99 -15.78 9.17 13.98
N LEU A 100 -14.89 9.19 12.98
CA LEU A 100 -14.37 7.94 12.41
C LEU A 100 -13.35 7.29 13.36
N LYS A 101 -13.50 5.98 13.59
CA LYS A 101 -12.56 5.16 14.37
C LYS A 101 -11.52 4.46 13.51
N THR A 102 -11.64 4.57 12.20
CA THR A 102 -10.75 3.93 11.22
C THR A 102 -9.34 4.49 11.34
N ARG A 103 -8.36 3.60 11.40
CA ARG A 103 -6.94 3.95 11.46
C ARG A 103 -6.40 4.37 10.11
N ILE A 104 -5.39 5.23 10.09
CA ILE A 104 -4.69 5.60 8.85
C ILE A 104 -3.28 5.03 8.87
N TRP A 105 -2.97 4.22 7.86
CA TRP A 105 -1.62 3.71 7.62
C TRP A 105 -1.00 4.41 6.42
N CYS A 106 0.28 4.78 6.53
CA CYS A 106 1.02 5.36 5.43
C CYS A 106 1.90 4.32 4.70
N TYR A 107 2.55 4.78 3.63
CA TYR A 107 3.44 4.01 2.76
C TYR A 107 2.78 2.99 1.84
N ASP A 108 2.33 1.82 2.30
CA ASP A 108 1.73 0.79 1.43
C ASP A 108 2.61 0.45 0.20
N HIS A 109 3.92 0.29 0.44
CA HIS A 109 4.93 0.01 -0.59
C HIS A 109 6.10 -0.85 -0.06
N ASN A 110 7.12 -1.09 -0.88
CA ASN A 110 8.09 -2.18 -0.64
C ASN A 110 9.10 -1.90 0.49
N TYR A 111 10.00 -2.86 0.77
CA TYR A 111 10.94 -2.73 1.89
C TYR A 111 12.21 -1.91 1.58
N ASN A 112 12.29 -1.26 0.42
CA ASN A 112 13.52 -0.61 -0.02
C ASN A 112 13.99 0.45 0.99
N VAL A 113 15.20 0.29 1.52
CA VAL A 113 15.79 1.24 2.48
C VAL A 113 16.11 2.58 1.82
N SER A 114 16.48 2.55 0.54
CA SER A 114 16.79 3.73 -0.27
C SER A 114 15.88 3.77 -1.50
N PRO A 115 15.62 4.95 -2.07
CA PRO A 115 14.87 5.08 -3.31
C PRO A 115 15.49 4.26 -4.44
N LYS A 116 14.64 3.62 -5.25
CA LYS A 116 15.05 2.88 -6.45
C LYS A 116 13.97 3.00 -7.51
N ASP A 117 14.34 3.50 -8.68
CA ASP A 117 13.43 3.75 -9.80
C ASP A 117 12.24 4.64 -9.36
N ASP A 118 11.02 4.13 -9.42
CA ASP A 118 9.80 4.82 -8.96
C ASP A 118 9.38 4.44 -7.52
N ASP A 119 10.15 3.58 -6.84
CA ASP A 119 9.99 3.30 -5.41
C ASP A 119 10.73 4.35 -4.57
N PRO A 120 10.03 5.17 -3.76
CA PRO A 120 10.66 6.15 -2.90
C PRO A 120 11.37 5.54 -1.68
N GLY A 121 11.23 4.23 -1.43
CA GLY A 121 11.78 3.57 -0.25
C GLY A 121 11.18 4.09 1.06
N ILE A 122 11.78 3.70 2.18
CA ILE A 122 11.34 4.09 3.53
C ILE A 122 11.48 5.61 3.81
N ASP A 123 12.09 6.38 2.92
CA ASP A 123 12.12 7.85 3.00
C ASP A 123 10.71 8.45 2.91
N TYR A 124 9.79 7.76 2.23
CA TYR A 124 8.39 8.17 2.12
C TYR A 124 7.68 8.20 3.49
N PRO A 125 7.56 7.08 4.24
CA PRO A 125 6.97 7.12 5.57
C PRO A 125 7.81 7.92 6.56
N ARG A 126 9.16 7.97 6.41
CA ARG A 126 10.03 8.78 7.27
C ARG A 126 9.63 10.25 7.22
N THR A 127 9.41 10.78 6.01
CA THR A 127 9.07 12.20 5.85
C THR A 127 7.70 12.51 6.45
N ILE A 128 6.71 11.63 6.26
CA ILE A 128 5.38 11.79 6.86
C ILE A 128 5.46 11.78 8.40
N LEU A 129 6.17 10.79 8.97
CA LEU A 129 6.27 10.66 10.43
C LEU A 129 7.17 11.74 11.07
N SER A 130 8.04 12.39 10.30
CA SER A 130 8.88 13.50 10.78
C SER A 130 8.12 14.84 10.83
N ASP A 131 7.03 15.02 10.09
CA ASP A 131 6.15 16.18 10.23
C ASP A 131 5.10 15.91 11.32
N ALA A 132 5.24 16.55 12.49
CA ALA A 132 4.31 16.38 13.60
C ALA A 132 2.83 16.68 13.24
N ARG A 133 2.59 17.55 12.25
CA ARG A 133 1.23 17.84 11.77
C ARG A 133 0.65 16.66 11.01
N ALA A 134 1.47 15.87 10.32
CA ALA A 134 1.04 14.68 9.58
C ALA A 134 1.03 13.44 10.49
N ALA A 135 2.07 13.27 11.28
CA ALA A 135 2.28 12.10 12.13
C ALA A 135 1.14 11.85 13.11
N ARG A 136 0.48 12.91 13.61
CA ARG A 136 -0.68 12.80 14.52
C ARG A 136 -1.87 12.03 13.94
N PHE A 137 -1.92 11.89 12.62
CA PHE A 137 -2.95 11.16 11.89
C PHE A 137 -2.60 9.72 11.60
N VAL A 138 -1.32 9.36 11.70
CA VAL A 138 -0.81 8.07 11.21
C VAL A 138 -0.73 7.10 12.38
N ASP A 139 -1.52 6.03 12.30
CA ASP A 139 -1.54 4.94 13.27
C ASP A 139 -0.48 3.87 13.01
N GLY A 140 0.06 3.82 11.79
CA GLY A 140 0.99 2.78 11.38
C GLY A 140 1.53 2.92 9.96
N VAL A 141 2.39 1.97 9.58
CA VAL A 141 3.01 1.90 8.25
C VAL A 141 2.72 0.54 7.62
N ALA A 142 2.39 0.57 6.33
CA ALA A 142 2.07 -0.59 5.51
C ALA A 142 3.24 -0.92 4.57
N PHE A 143 3.58 -2.22 4.44
CA PHE A 143 4.62 -2.70 3.53
C PHE A 143 4.17 -3.81 2.56
N HIS A 144 4.75 -3.80 1.35
CA HIS A 144 4.63 -4.81 0.30
C HIS A 144 5.92 -5.63 0.16
N VAL A 145 5.81 -6.79 -0.47
CA VAL A 145 6.91 -7.77 -0.60
C VAL A 145 7.54 -7.81 -1.99
N TYR A 146 7.34 -6.80 -2.84
CA TYR A 146 7.77 -6.88 -4.25
C TYR A 146 9.23 -6.44 -4.47
N ALA A 147 9.83 -5.73 -3.53
CA ALA A 147 11.22 -5.29 -3.60
C ALA A 147 11.82 -5.05 -2.19
N GLY A 148 13.15 -5.04 -2.11
CA GLY A 148 13.88 -4.93 -0.85
C GLY A 148 13.80 -6.21 0.00
N LEU A 149 14.34 -6.13 1.21
CA LEU A 149 14.36 -7.21 2.20
C LEU A 149 13.61 -6.79 3.46
N PRO A 150 12.98 -7.71 4.22
CA PRO A 150 12.22 -7.36 5.42
C PRO A 150 13.00 -6.58 6.50
N ASP A 151 14.34 -6.66 6.51
CA ASP A 151 15.20 -5.85 7.38
C ASP A 151 15.07 -4.33 7.16
N GLY A 152 14.54 -3.89 6.01
CA GLY A 152 14.13 -2.51 5.79
C GLY A 152 13.06 -2.06 6.79
N MET A 153 12.17 -2.97 7.23
CA MET A 153 11.25 -2.69 8.33
C MET A 153 11.99 -2.47 9.64
N SER A 154 12.99 -3.30 9.96
CA SER A 154 13.80 -3.15 11.18
C SER A 154 14.62 -1.87 11.16
N THR A 155 15.19 -1.51 10.01
CA THR A 155 15.86 -0.23 9.79
C THR A 155 14.92 0.93 10.08
N PHE A 156 13.70 0.88 9.55
CA PHE A 156 12.68 1.90 9.82
C PHE A 156 12.20 1.89 11.29
N HIS A 157 12.04 0.71 11.91
CA HIS A 157 11.65 0.56 13.32
C HIS A 157 12.62 1.25 14.26
N SER A 158 13.92 1.11 14.00
CA SER A 158 14.97 1.72 14.84
C SER A 158 14.83 3.24 14.92
N GLN A 159 14.28 3.88 13.88
CA GLN A 159 14.06 5.31 13.80
C GLN A 159 12.70 5.72 14.39
N PHE A 160 11.68 4.86 14.26
CA PHE A 160 10.31 5.11 14.72
C PHE A 160 9.76 3.95 15.56
N PRO A 161 10.30 3.69 16.76
CA PRO A 161 10.02 2.46 17.52
C PRO A 161 8.59 2.40 18.10
N LYS A 162 7.88 3.53 18.14
CA LYS A 162 6.50 3.61 18.65
C LYS A 162 5.44 3.37 17.57
N THR A 163 5.83 3.25 16.30
CA THR A 163 4.91 3.12 15.17
C THR A 163 4.53 1.65 14.95
N ARG A 164 3.24 1.37 14.71
CA ARG A 164 2.77 0.02 14.40
C ARG A 164 3.08 -0.33 12.94
N PHE A 165 3.64 -1.51 12.68
CA PHE A 165 3.91 -1.97 11.32
C PHE A 165 2.97 -3.09 10.92
N THR A 166 2.50 -3.02 9.68
CA THR A 166 1.67 -4.07 9.07
C THR A 166 2.22 -4.38 7.69
N SER A 167 2.17 -5.65 7.28
CA SER A 167 2.57 -6.09 5.94
C SER A 167 1.31 -6.48 5.17
N PRO A 168 0.57 -5.52 4.56
CA PRO A 168 -0.73 -5.83 4.02
C PRO A 168 -0.74 -6.57 2.69
N LYS A 169 0.37 -6.91 2.02
CA LYS A 169 0.30 -7.59 0.72
C LYS A 169 1.47 -8.54 0.45
N GLY A 170 1.16 -9.83 0.25
CA GLY A 170 2.00 -10.81 -0.45
C GLY A 170 1.16 -11.82 -1.23
N ARG A 171 1.74 -12.54 -2.21
CA ARG A 171 0.99 -13.60 -2.92
C ARG A 171 0.76 -14.79 -1.98
N SER A 172 -0.16 -15.68 -2.33
CA SER A 172 -0.44 -16.93 -1.64
C SER A 172 -0.05 -18.08 -2.56
N LEU A 173 0.47 -19.15 -1.94
CA LEU A 173 0.72 -20.49 -2.49
C LEU A 173 2.21 -20.79 -2.76
N GLU A 174 3.01 -21.07 -1.71
CA GLU A 174 4.07 -22.10 -1.71
C GLU A 174 4.77 -22.27 -0.34
N TYR A 175 5.40 -23.45 -0.11
CA TYR A 175 6.07 -23.87 1.14
C TYR A 175 7.21 -22.93 1.60
N VAL A 176 7.71 -22.08 0.68
CA VAL A 176 8.72 -21.04 0.92
C VAL A 176 8.16 -19.85 1.74
N GLU A 177 6.84 -19.68 1.79
CA GLU A 177 6.21 -18.52 2.43
C GLU A 177 6.15 -18.58 3.96
N ALA A 178 6.08 -19.76 4.58
CA ALA A 178 6.04 -19.86 6.04
C ALA A 178 7.31 -19.28 6.68
N VAL A 179 8.48 -19.52 6.07
CA VAL A 179 9.75 -18.90 6.48
C VAL A 179 9.72 -17.39 6.25
N SER A 180 9.11 -16.93 5.15
CA SER A 180 8.94 -15.50 4.87
C SER A 180 8.01 -14.80 5.87
N TRP A 181 7.01 -15.50 6.41
CA TRP A 181 6.13 -14.95 7.45
C TRP A 181 6.88 -14.79 8.76
N ILE A 182 7.67 -15.81 9.15
CA ILE A 182 8.54 -15.75 10.32
C ILE A 182 9.51 -14.57 10.20
N ASP A 183 10.11 -14.37 9.03
CA ASP A 183 11.04 -13.26 8.80
C ASP A 183 10.36 -11.89 8.94
N ARG A 184 9.15 -11.72 8.40
CA ARG A 184 8.37 -10.48 8.57
C ARG A 184 8.01 -10.22 10.03
N LEU A 185 7.57 -11.25 10.75
CA LEU A 185 7.25 -11.14 12.18
C LEU A 185 8.49 -10.82 13.03
N ARG A 186 9.65 -11.39 12.69
CA ARG A 186 10.95 -11.05 13.28
C ARG A 186 11.36 -9.60 13.00
N ASN A 187 10.96 -9.08 11.84
CA ASN A 187 11.16 -7.69 11.43
C ASN A 187 9.95 -6.80 11.75
N HIS A 188 9.31 -7.03 12.92
CA HIS A 188 8.30 -6.17 13.54
C HIS A 188 6.92 -6.10 12.86
N ALA A 189 6.61 -6.94 11.87
CA ALA A 189 5.26 -7.02 11.33
C ALA A 189 4.26 -7.46 12.42
N SER A 190 3.15 -6.73 12.57
CA SER A 190 2.05 -7.13 13.48
C SER A 190 0.92 -7.90 12.78
N SER A 191 0.93 -7.93 11.44
CA SER A 191 -0.02 -8.68 10.62
C SER A 191 0.54 -8.95 9.22
N TYR A 192 -0.03 -9.96 8.55
CA TYR A 192 0.20 -10.26 7.14
C TYR A 192 -1.15 -10.41 6.42
N ASN A 193 -1.30 -9.80 5.25
CA ASN A 193 -2.44 -10.05 4.37
C ASN A 193 -1.94 -10.47 2.99
N ALA A 194 -2.54 -11.54 2.45
CA ALA A 194 -2.28 -11.98 1.10
C ALA A 194 -3.09 -11.15 0.09
N TRP A 195 -2.64 -11.09 -1.17
CA TRP A 195 -3.22 -10.25 -2.21
C TRP A 195 -4.58 -10.75 -2.69
N VAL A 196 -4.61 -11.93 -3.31
CA VAL A 196 -5.85 -12.57 -3.77
C VAL A 196 -6.05 -13.87 -3.00
N THR A 197 -7.23 -14.01 -2.39
CA THR A 197 -7.57 -15.20 -1.58
C THR A 197 -7.92 -16.40 -2.46
N ILE A 198 -8.59 -16.16 -3.61
CA ILE A 198 -9.01 -17.21 -4.54
C ILE A 198 -8.85 -16.67 -5.97
N CYS A 199 -8.05 -17.38 -6.78
CA CYS A 199 -7.92 -17.12 -8.21
C CYS A 199 -8.50 -18.30 -8.99
N SER A 200 -9.09 -18.02 -10.15
CA SER A 200 -9.50 -19.06 -11.09
C SER A 200 -8.27 -19.60 -11.83
N THR A 201 -8.30 -20.85 -12.28
CA THR A 201 -7.25 -21.42 -13.14
C THR A 201 -7.22 -20.80 -14.54
N ILE A 202 -8.30 -20.09 -14.91
CA ILE A 202 -8.44 -19.33 -16.15
C ILE A 202 -8.08 -17.88 -15.83
N THR A 203 -6.96 -17.40 -16.37
CA THR A 203 -6.38 -16.09 -16.06
C THR A 203 -7.08 -14.91 -16.73
N GLU A 204 -8.19 -15.13 -17.44
CA GLU A 204 -8.85 -14.12 -18.27
C GLU A 204 -9.41 -12.93 -17.47
N THR A 205 -9.76 -13.13 -16.20
CA THR A 205 -10.21 -12.04 -15.31
C THR A 205 -9.08 -11.36 -14.55
N GLU A 206 -7.87 -11.93 -14.56
CA GLU A 206 -6.69 -11.28 -13.98
C GLU A 206 -6.08 -10.33 -15.02
N GLN A 207 -6.08 -9.03 -14.72
CA GLN A 207 -5.39 -8.04 -15.57
C GLN A 207 -3.85 -8.10 -15.40
N TRP A 208 -3.29 -9.16 -14.81
CA TRP A 208 -1.85 -9.33 -14.59
C TRP A 208 -1.23 -10.30 -15.62
N PRO A 209 -0.24 -9.88 -16.40
CA PRO A 209 0.55 -10.75 -17.27
C PRO A 209 1.36 -11.80 -16.51
N LEU A 210 1.43 -13.00 -17.08
CA LEU A 210 2.10 -14.19 -16.54
C LEU A 210 3.64 -14.07 -16.32
N SER A 211 4.29 -13.01 -16.80
CA SER A 211 5.77 -12.93 -16.87
C SER A 211 6.48 -12.74 -15.52
N ARG A 212 5.76 -12.48 -14.41
CA ARG A 212 6.37 -12.47 -13.06
C ARG A 212 6.57 -13.85 -12.44
N ARG A 213 6.18 -14.97 -13.11
CA ARG A 213 6.47 -16.32 -12.60
C ARG A 213 7.95 -16.72 -12.67
N GLN A 214 8.76 -16.07 -13.52
CA GLN A 214 10.11 -16.55 -13.84
C GLN A 214 11.24 -16.02 -12.95
N ASN A 215 11.01 -15.05 -12.05
CA ASN A 215 12.11 -14.43 -11.29
C ASN A 215 12.44 -15.10 -9.94
N ASN A 216 11.82 -16.24 -9.61
CA ASN A 216 12.14 -17.03 -8.41
C ASN A 216 12.71 -18.43 -8.73
N SER A 217 13.23 -18.67 -9.94
CA SER A 217 14.04 -19.86 -10.19
C SER A 217 15.42 -19.69 -9.55
N LEU A 218 15.51 -19.87 -8.23
CA LEU A 218 16.77 -20.26 -7.61
C LEU A 218 17.13 -21.63 -8.18
N THR A 219 18.29 -21.67 -8.80
CA THR A 219 18.94 -22.79 -9.46
C THR A 219 18.79 -24.10 -8.67
N GLN A 220 17.95 -25.02 -9.16
CA GLN A 220 18.10 -26.45 -8.88
C GLN A 220 19.34 -26.96 -9.64
N SER A 221 20.53 -26.75 -9.09
CA SER A 221 21.72 -27.48 -9.53
C SER A 221 22.71 -27.61 -8.39
N SER A 222 22.54 -28.64 -7.56
CA SER A 222 23.62 -29.40 -6.89
C SER A 222 23.07 -30.24 -5.74
N LEU A 223 22.26 -31.24 -6.05
CA LEU A 223 22.12 -32.45 -5.21
C LEU A 223 21.92 -33.65 -6.14
N THR A 224 23.02 -34.13 -6.70
CA THR A 224 23.22 -35.51 -7.15
C THR A 224 24.57 -35.94 -6.66
#